data_AF-A0A7Y7TLE4-F1
#
_entry.id   AF-A0A7Y7TLE4-F1
#
_cell.length_a   1.000
_cell.length_b   1.000
_cell.length_c   1.000
_cell.angle_alpha   90.00
_cell.angle_beta   90.00
_cell.angle_gamma   90.00
#
_symmetry.space_group_name_H-M   'P 1'
#
loop_
_entity.id
_entity.type
_entity.pdbx_description
1 polymer ?
#
loop_
_entity_poly.entity_id
_entity_poly.type
_entity_poly.pdbx_seq_one_letter_code
_entity_poly.pdbx_strand_id
1 'polypeptide(L)'
;MGTTFHSNKKTKWIDSTNTAYHDNGKTAYIGSTGTAYHDNGKTAYIKSTRTAYHDNGKTAYIASIGTAYHDNGKTAYIASTGTAYHDNGKTAYIASTNTFYNSDGKKIVKASFSINLGKGITLNIIPNIKVTVYGRKISD
;
A
#
# COMPACT_ATOMS: atom_id res chain seq x y z
N MET A 1 -20.63 18.92 -4.00
CA MET A 1 -19.67 18.15 -3.18
C MET A 1 -19.21 19.05 -2.05
N GLY A 2 -19.24 18.57 -0.80
CA GLY A 2 -18.74 19.32 0.34
C GLY A 2 -17.28 18.98 0.67
N THR A 3 -16.62 19.88 1.37
CA THR A 3 -15.31 19.65 1.99
C THR A 3 -15.45 19.85 3.47
N THR A 4 -14.91 18.93 4.27
CA THR A 4 -14.98 19.03 5.73
C THR A 4 -13.58 18.92 6.33
N PHE A 5 -13.19 19.95 7.09
CA PHE A 5 -11.90 20.03 7.76
C PHE A 5 -12.09 19.83 9.26
N HIS A 6 -11.27 18.96 9.86
CA HIS A 6 -11.20 18.85 11.31
C HIS A 6 -9.77 18.57 11.76
N SER A 7 -9.44 19.08 12.93
CA SER A 7 -8.17 18.84 13.61
C SER A 7 -8.42 18.31 15.02
N ASN A 8 -7.46 17.56 15.55
CA ASN A 8 -7.38 17.19 16.97
C ASN A 8 -8.56 16.36 17.51
N LYS A 9 -9.30 15.67 16.64
CA LYS A 9 -10.38 14.75 17.04
C LYS A 9 -9.88 13.30 17.10
N LYS A 10 -10.34 12.55 18.10
CA LYS A 10 -9.96 11.13 18.26
C LYS A 10 -10.44 10.30 17.07
N THR A 11 -11.70 10.47 16.67
CA THR A 11 -12.32 9.72 15.58
C THR A 11 -13.27 10.60 14.78
N LYS A 12 -13.29 10.46 13.46
CA LYS A 12 -14.28 11.09 12.58
C LYS A 12 -14.95 10.06 11.67
N TRP A 13 -16.27 10.15 11.55
CA TRP A 13 -17.09 9.36 10.63
C TRP A 13 -17.75 10.27 9.61
N ILE A 14 -17.73 9.87 8.34
CA ILE A 14 -18.40 10.57 7.24
C ILE A 14 -19.11 9.52 6.41
N ASP A 15 -20.42 9.65 6.26
CA ASP A 15 -21.23 8.68 5.54
C ASP A 15 -21.59 9.12 4.10
N SER A 16 -21.29 10.37 3.74
CA SER A 16 -21.68 10.97 2.47
C SER A 16 -20.54 11.12 1.46
N THR A 17 -20.90 11.42 0.21
CA THR A 17 -19.93 11.69 -0.86
C THR A 17 -19.23 13.02 -0.63
N ASN A 18 -18.03 12.98 -0.04
CA ASN A 18 -17.36 14.17 0.45
C ASN A 18 -15.84 14.08 0.35
N THR A 19 -15.19 15.24 0.38
CA THR A 19 -13.76 15.33 0.70
C THR A 19 -13.59 15.65 2.17
N ALA A 20 -12.66 14.96 2.82
CA ALA A 20 -12.41 15.09 4.24
C ALA A 20 -10.93 15.33 4.48
N TYR A 21 -10.63 16.37 5.25
CA TYR A 21 -9.29 16.61 5.79
C TYR A 21 -9.36 16.40 7.29
N HIS A 22 -8.43 15.60 7.79
CA HIS A 22 -8.35 15.28 9.20
C HIS A 22 -6.89 15.32 9.65
N ASP A 23 -6.57 16.32 10.44
CA ASP A 23 -5.22 16.55 10.96
C ASP A 23 -5.13 16.14 12.44
N ASN A 24 -4.00 15.52 12.82
CA ASN A 24 -3.64 15.20 14.21
C ASN A 24 -4.67 14.35 14.98
N GLY A 25 -5.47 13.55 14.27
CA GLY A 25 -6.48 12.69 14.88
C GLY A 25 -6.17 11.20 14.79
N LYS A 26 -6.78 10.35 15.64
CA LYS A 26 -6.41 8.92 15.64
C LYS A 26 -6.98 8.19 14.41
N THR A 27 -8.25 8.42 14.09
CA THR A 27 -8.93 7.64 13.05
C THR A 27 -9.90 8.47 12.21
N ALA A 28 -9.82 8.36 10.89
CA ALA A 28 -10.83 8.86 9.97
C ALA A 28 -11.51 7.70 9.23
N TYR A 29 -12.84 7.74 9.15
CA TYR A 29 -13.66 6.76 8.45
C TYR A 29 -14.56 7.45 7.42
N ILE A 30 -14.55 6.93 6.18
CA ILE A 30 -15.49 7.31 5.13
C ILE A 30 -16.29 6.08 4.69
N GLY A 31 -17.62 6.13 4.85
CA GLY A 31 -18.54 5.02 4.59
C GLY A 31 -18.95 4.87 3.13
N SER A 32 -18.93 5.95 2.36
CA SER A 32 -19.33 5.96 0.94
C SER A 32 -18.18 6.44 0.05
N THR A 33 -18.49 7.21 -1.00
CA THR A 33 -17.54 7.57 -2.06
C THR A 33 -16.87 8.89 -1.73
N GLY A 34 -15.58 8.95 -1.45
CA GLY A 34 -14.97 10.19 -0.97
C GLY A 34 -13.45 10.17 -0.94
N THR A 35 -12.86 11.37 -0.90
CA THR A 35 -11.42 11.51 -0.73
C THR A 35 -11.12 11.80 0.74
N ALA A 36 -10.33 10.94 1.39
CA ALA A 36 -9.82 11.19 2.74
C ALA A 36 -8.37 11.67 2.64
N TYR A 37 -8.08 12.81 3.25
CA TYR A 37 -6.74 13.27 3.56
C TYR A 37 -6.57 13.19 5.06
N HIS A 38 -5.56 12.44 5.50
CA HIS A 38 -5.27 12.25 6.90
C HIS A 38 -3.81 12.59 7.17
N ASP A 39 -3.56 13.62 7.97
CA ASP A 39 -2.21 14.03 8.37
C ASP A 39 -1.98 13.72 9.85
N ASN A 40 -0.77 13.28 10.19
CA ASN A 40 -0.29 13.02 11.55
C ASN A 40 -1.20 12.14 12.43
N GLY A 41 -1.92 11.22 11.81
CA GLY A 41 -2.87 10.36 12.50
C GLY A 41 -2.54 8.87 12.41
N LYS A 42 -3.32 8.01 13.07
CA LYS A 42 -2.99 6.56 13.11
C LYS A 42 -3.58 5.79 11.92
N THR A 43 -4.84 6.03 11.58
CA THR A 43 -5.56 5.17 10.64
C THR A 43 -6.55 5.97 9.80
N ALA A 44 -6.52 5.78 8.49
CA ALA A 44 -7.57 6.20 7.56
C ALA A 44 -8.25 4.96 6.97
N TYR A 45 -9.58 4.91 7.04
CA TYR A 45 -10.39 3.82 6.49
C TYR A 45 -11.44 4.37 5.53
N ILE A 46 -11.53 3.79 4.33
CA ILE A 46 -12.57 4.09 3.34
C ILE A 46 -13.27 2.79 2.95
N LYS A 47 -14.58 2.72 3.14
CA LYS A 47 -15.37 1.52 2.84
C LYS A 47 -15.61 1.34 1.34
N SER A 48 -16.08 2.40 0.67
CA SER A 48 -16.51 2.30 -0.72
C SER A 48 -15.42 2.75 -1.69
N THR A 49 -15.36 4.02 -2.08
CA THR A 49 -14.66 4.37 -3.32
C THR A 49 -14.01 5.75 -3.37
N ARG A 50 -12.84 5.84 -4.03
CA ARG A 50 -12.03 7.01 -4.48
C ARG A 50 -10.57 6.93 -3.99
N THR A 51 -10.19 7.67 -2.97
CA THR A 51 -8.78 7.94 -2.68
C THR A 51 -8.58 8.15 -1.19
N ALA A 52 -7.68 7.37 -0.59
CA ALA A 52 -7.17 7.61 0.75
C ALA A 52 -5.74 8.13 0.60
N TYR A 53 -5.49 9.37 1.02
CA TYR A 53 -4.16 9.93 1.15
C TYR A 53 -3.85 10.03 2.64
N HIS A 54 -2.70 9.49 3.03
CA HIS A 54 -2.26 9.54 4.41
C HIS A 54 -0.82 10.05 4.49
N ASP A 55 -0.61 11.16 5.21
CA ASP A 55 0.71 11.65 5.57
C ASP A 55 1.02 11.30 7.03
N ASN A 56 2.26 10.90 7.32
CA ASN A 56 2.79 10.64 8.66
C ASN A 56 1.90 9.76 9.58
N GLY A 57 1.38 8.65 9.07
CA GLY A 57 0.60 7.73 9.90
C GLY A 57 0.70 6.26 9.60
N LYS A 58 0.00 5.44 10.39
CA LYS A 58 0.31 4.00 10.39
C LYS A 58 -0.34 3.26 9.23
N THR A 59 -1.60 3.53 8.92
CA THR A 59 -2.37 2.67 8.00
C THR A 59 -3.38 3.45 7.18
N ALA A 60 -3.35 3.26 5.86
CA ALA A 60 -4.42 3.62 4.94
C ALA A 60 -5.09 2.33 4.44
N TYR A 61 -6.42 2.23 4.59
CA TYR A 61 -7.21 1.06 4.19
C TYR A 61 -8.37 1.47 3.28
N ILE A 62 -8.54 0.76 2.16
CA ILE A 62 -9.71 0.87 1.27
C ILE A 62 -10.35 -0.51 1.10
N ALA A 63 -11.66 -0.64 1.36
CA ALA A 63 -12.33 -1.94 1.27
C ALA A 63 -12.68 -2.33 -0.18
N SER A 64 -13.29 -1.42 -0.95
CA SER A 64 -13.76 -1.73 -2.31
C SER A 64 -12.79 -1.26 -3.38
N ILE A 65 -13.03 -0.10 -4.00
CA ILE A 65 -12.30 0.33 -5.19
C ILE A 65 -11.63 1.66 -4.95
N GLY A 66 -10.32 1.76 -5.20
CA GLY A 66 -9.71 3.08 -5.15
C GLY A 66 -8.21 3.12 -5.17
N THR A 67 -7.71 4.27 -4.73
CA THR A 67 -6.30 4.57 -4.64
C THR A 67 -5.93 4.78 -3.19
N ALA A 68 -5.07 3.93 -2.64
CA ALA A 68 -4.51 4.11 -1.31
C ALA A 68 -3.07 4.60 -1.46
N TYR A 69 -2.83 5.83 -1.03
CA TYR A 69 -1.50 6.39 -0.93
C TYR A 69 -1.14 6.66 0.51
N HIS A 70 0.12 6.42 0.85
CA HIS A 70 0.69 7.00 2.05
C HIS A 70 2.06 7.62 1.80
N ASP A 71 2.36 8.66 2.57
CA ASP A 71 3.68 9.26 2.75
C ASP A 71 4.13 9.02 4.20
N ASN A 72 5.36 8.54 4.40
CA ASN A 72 5.98 8.27 5.71
C ASN A 72 5.19 7.34 6.66
N GLY A 73 4.39 6.45 6.09
CA GLY A 73 3.52 5.52 6.81
C GLY A 73 3.97 4.06 6.81
N LYS A 74 3.25 3.19 7.53
CA LYS A 74 3.62 1.75 7.56
C LYS A 74 2.97 0.96 6.43
N THR A 75 1.68 1.16 6.19
CA THR A 75 0.91 0.26 5.32
C THR A 75 -0.18 0.98 4.53
N ALA A 76 -0.18 0.77 3.21
CA ALA A 76 -1.30 1.03 2.32
C ALA A 76 -1.95 -0.30 1.90
N TYR A 77 -3.24 -0.47 2.18
CA TYR A 77 -3.97 -1.71 1.93
C TYR A 77 -5.26 -1.46 1.14
N ILE A 78 -5.51 -2.30 0.14
CA ILE A 78 -6.78 -2.35 -0.59
C ILE A 78 -7.33 -3.77 -0.60
N ALA A 79 -8.60 -3.96 -0.22
CA ALA A 79 -9.19 -5.29 -0.17
C ALA A 79 -9.60 -5.80 -1.56
N SER A 80 -10.34 -4.99 -2.32
CA SER A 80 -10.81 -5.38 -3.65
C SER A 80 -9.89 -4.86 -4.76
N THR A 81 -10.25 -3.84 -5.53
CA THR A 81 -9.50 -3.44 -6.73
C THR A 81 -8.95 -2.03 -6.59
N GLY A 82 -7.80 -1.76 -7.21
CA GLY A 82 -7.24 -0.42 -7.12
C GLY A 82 -5.74 -0.34 -7.29
N THR A 83 -5.17 0.72 -6.71
CA THR A 83 -3.75 0.98 -6.71
C THR A 83 -3.31 1.36 -5.31
N ALA A 84 -2.38 0.60 -4.75
CA ALA A 84 -1.74 0.91 -3.47
C ALA A 84 -0.29 1.32 -3.75
N TYR A 85 0.13 2.49 -3.27
CA TYR A 85 1.49 2.97 -3.39
C TYR A 85 1.90 3.76 -2.16
N HIS A 86 3.21 3.93 -1.98
CA HIS A 86 3.73 4.65 -0.83
C HIS A 86 5.06 5.34 -1.10
N ASP A 87 5.27 6.50 -0.48
CA ASP A 87 6.60 7.09 -0.33
C ASP A 87 7.13 6.83 1.09
N ASN A 88 8.38 6.36 1.18
CA ASN A 88 9.06 5.98 2.44
C ASN A 88 8.31 4.96 3.33
N GLY A 89 7.39 4.21 2.73
CA GLY A 89 6.58 3.18 3.37
C GLY A 89 7.20 1.81 3.50
N LYS A 90 6.61 0.98 4.37
CA LYS A 90 7.02 -0.43 4.48
C LYS A 90 6.31 -1.36 3.50
N THR A 91 5.02 -1.16 3.23
CA THR A 91 4.24 -2.11 2.44
C THR A 91 3.04 -1.45 1.77
N ALA A 92 2.86 -1.73 0.48
CA ALA A 92 1.61 -1.53 -0.25
C ALA A 92 1.09 -2.87 -0.76
N TYR A 93 -0.20 -3.16 -0.54
CA TYR A 93 -0.79 -4.48 -0.81
C TYR A 93 -2.24 -4.40 -1.30
N ILE A 94 -2.58 -5.25 -2.27
CA ILE A 94 -3.94 -5.48 -2.77
C ILE A 94 -4.32 -6.94 -2.56
N ALA A 95 -5.37 -7.18 -1.77
CA ALA A 95 -5.73 -8.52 -1.33
C ALA A 95 -6.38 -9.38 -2.42
N SER A 96 -7.30 -8.82 -3.21
CA SER A 96 -7.99 -9.59 -4.25
C SER A 96 -7.05 -10.19 -5.30
N THR A 97 -5.91 -9.55 -5.54
CA THR A 97 -4.90 -10.00 -6.50
C THR A 97 -3.63 -10.51 -5.82
N ASN A 98 -3.62 -10.63 -4.49
CA ASN A 98 -2.44 -10.98 -3.68
C ASN A 98 -1.16 -10.25 -4.15
N THR A 99 -1.27 -8.96 -4.47
CA THR A 99 -0.21 -8.19 -5.13
C THR A 99 0.42 -7.21 -4.16
N PHE A 100 1.75 -7.25 -4.06
CA PHE A 100 2.53 -6.28 -3.31
C PHE A 100 3.14 -5.24 -4.25
N TYR A 101 3.34 -4.03 -3.76
CA TYR A 101 3.96 -2.93 -4.50
C TYR A 101 5.17 -2.39 -3.74
N ASN A 102 6.20 -1.97 -4.47
CA ASN A 102 7.38 -1.30 -3.89
C ASN A 102 7.12 0.21 -3.72
N SER A 103 8.11 0.95 -3.21
CA SER A 103 8.05 2.41 -3.04
C SER A 103 7.83 3.17 -4.35
N ASP A 104 8.26 2.63 -5.49
CA ASP A 104 8.05 3.25 -6.79
C ASP A 104 6.66 2.92 -7.39
N GLY A 105 5.77 2.25 -6.62
CA GLY A 105 4.46 1.80 -7.10
C GLY A 105 4.52 0.66 -8.11
N LYS A 106 5.67 -0.02 -8.27
CA LYS A 106 5.82 -1.19 -9.15
C LYS A 106 5.40 -2.46 -8.42
N LYS A 107 4.69 -3.34 -9.14
CA LYS A 107 4.35 -4.68 -8.62
C LYS A 107 5.62 -5.43 -8.26
N ILE A 108 5.65 -5.95 -7.04
CA ILE A 108 6.69 -6.86 -6.59
C ILE A 108 6.38 -8.23 -7.20
N VAL A 109 7.15 -8.60 -8.22
CA VAL A 109 7.09 -9.92 -8.83
C VAL A 109 7.94 -10.87 -8.00
N LYS A 110 7.26 -11.74 -7.25
CA LYS A 110 7.89 -12.85 -6.53
C LYS A 110 8.02 -14.04 -7.49
N ALA A 111 9.10 -14.08 -8.24
CA ALA A 111 9.39 -15.18 -9.17
C ALA A 111 10.21 -16.27 -8.50
N SER A 112 9.88 -17.52 -8.82
CA SER A 112 10.76 -18.67 -8.61
C SER A 112 11.41 -19.03 -9.94
N PHE A 113 12.65 -19.49 -9.92
CA PHE A 113 13.28 -20.04 -11.11
C PHE A 113 14.21 -21.19 -10.74
N SER A 114 14.44 -22.06 -11.71
CA SER A 114 15.23 -23.27 -11.55
C SER A 114 16.50 -23.17 -12.39
N ILE A 115 17.64 -23.52 -11.79
CA ILE A 115 18.93 -23.63 -12.49
C ILE A 115 19.31 -25.11 -12.55
N ASN A 116 19.53 -25.65 -13.75
CA ASN A 116 20.09 -26.99 -13.90
C ASN A 116 21.61 -26.94 -13.66
N LEU A 117 22.09 -27.77 -12.71
CA LEU A 117 23.49 -27.85 -12.32
C LEU A 117 24.17 -29.15 -12.81
N GLY A 118 23.44 -30.01 -13.53
CA GLY A 118 23.93 -31.28 -14.03
C GLY A 118 22.82 -32.35 -14.07
N LYS A 119 23.18 -33.57 -14.49
CA LYS A 119 22.23 -34.68 -14.64
C LYS A 119 21.59 -35.00 -13.27
N GLY A 120 20.30 -34.69 -13.15
CA GLY A 120 19.52 -34.94 -11.93
C GLY A 120 19.67 -33.89 -10.82
N ILE A 121 20.39 -32.79 -11.06
CA ILE A 121 20.58 -31.73 -10.05
C ILE A 121 19.98 -30.42 -10.54
N THR A 122 18.98 -29.93 -9.80
CA THR A 122 18.32 -28.65 -10.06
C THR A 122 18.31 -27.81 -8.79
N LEU A 123 18.78 -26.58 -8.89
CA LEU A 123 18.64 -25.57 -7.83
C LEU A 123 17.35 -24.79 -8.06
N ASN A 124 16.40 -24.92 -7.13
CA ASN A 124 15.16 -24.14 -7.15
C ASN A 124 15.33 -22.91 -6.26
N ILE A 125 15.31 -21.72 -6.86
CA ILE A 125 15.28 -20.47 -6.11
C ILE A 125 13.81 -20.10 -5.89
N ILE A 126 13.41 -20.14 -4.62
CA ILE A 126 12.08 -19.73 -4.17
C ILE A 126 12.03 -18.23 -3.86
N PRO A 127 10.83 -17.62 -3.81
CA PRO A 127 10.73 -16.19 -3.56
C PRO A 127 11.23 -15.80 -2.17
N ASN A 128 11.69 -14.56 -2.05
CA ASN A 128 12.27 -13.95 -0.84
C ASN A 128 13.70 -14.41 -0.47
N ILE A 129 14.43 -15.08 -1.37
CA ILE A 129 15.88 -15.31 -1.23
C ILE A 129 16.65 -14.11 -1.79
N LYS A 130 17.57 -13.56 -0.99
CA LYS A 130 18.56 -12.58 -1.48
C LYS A 130 19.70 -13.34 -2.16
N VAL A 131 19.76 -13.26 -3.49
CA VAL A 131 20.85 -13.86 -4.28
C VAL A 131 21.91 -12.79 -4.52
N THR A 132 23.14 -13.05 -4.08
CA THR A 132 24.31 -12.22 -4.42
C THR A 132 25.21 -13.05 -5.34
N VAL A 133 25.35 -12.64 -6.59
CA VAL A 133 26.23 -13.31 -7.56
C VAL A 133 27.62 -12.68 -7.49
N TYR A 134 28.62 -13.48 -7.13
CA TYR A 134 30.02 -13.10 -7.24
C TYR A 134 30.62 -13.78 -8.47
N GLY A 135 31.15 -13.01 -9.39
CA GLY A 135 31.75 -13.53 -10.62
C GLY A 135 33.01 -12.76 -10.99
N ARG A 136 34.02 -13.49 -11.47
CA ARG A 136 35.16 -12.94 -12.20
C ARG A 136 34.79 -12.91 -13.67
N LYS A 137 34.93 -11.77 -14.33
CA LYS A 137 34.78 -11.66 -15.79
C LYS A 137 35.86 -12.52 -16.45
N ILE A 138 35.49 -13.66 -17.04
CA ILE A 138 36.35 -14.40 -17.94
C ILE A 138 36.14 -13.74 -19.31
N SER A 139 37.19 -13.15 -19.86
CA SER A 139 37.15 -12.63 -21.24
C SER A 139 37.70 -13.73 -22.14
N ASP A 140 37.04 -13.95 -23.28
CA ASP A 140 37.52 -14.82 -24.35
C ASP A 140 38.82 -14.28 -24.97
#